data_AF-A0A820PD76-F1
#
_entry.id   AF-A0A820PD76-F1
#
_cell.length_a   1.000
_cell.length_b   1.000
_cell.length_c   1.000
_cell.angle_alpha   90.00
_cell.angle_beta   90.00
_cell.angle_gamma   90.00
#
_symmetry.space_group_name_H-M   'P 1'
#
loop_
_entity.id
_entity.type
_entity.pdbx_description
1 polymer ?
#
loop_
_entity_poly.entity_id
_entity_poly.type
_entity_poly.pdbx_seq_one_letter_code
_entity_poly.pdbx_strand_id
1 'polypeptide(L)'
;MNKTVTKISKNKRNSKWIVTTAESSDEYDAVILTTPPHHSNIILSDIRDQIIKVDYVQQHVTLFTTNATHLGSSYMNMPIPVSLFITRYLERQNGTHDLNLDVEVMRFSELLYPHKERLVKLFSPTYLDDSKLAKIVDGKANIGWMHRKMWYAYPRSPPNNNTIFPPINPDERFYYANGFENFISTMETQCLAAHNIVRLLLIDFDYDEKAATLADDYWIDEAK
;
A
#
# COMPACT_ATOMS: atom_id res chain seq x y z
N MET A 1 16.41 12.85 -2.86
CA MET A 1 16.16 12.10 -1.61
C MET A 1 16.46 10.63 -1.86
N ASN A 2 17.67 10.15 -1.53
CA ASN A 2 18.09 8.74 -1.67
C ASN A 2 18.76 8.24 -0.37
N LYS A 3 18.20 8.56 0.81
CA LYS A 3 18.74 8.11 2.10
C LYS A 3 17.88 6.97 2.64
N THR A 4 18.28 5.73 2.35
CA THR A 4 17.62 4.54 2.88
C THR A 4 18.13 4.24 4.28
N VAL A 5 17.23 4.18 5.25
CA VAL A 5 17.52 3.71 6.61
C VAL A 5 17.71 2.20 6.57
N THR A 6 18.76 1.70 7.24
CA THR A 6 19.11 0.28 7.30
C THR A 6 18.93 -0.28 8.71
N LYS A 7 19.08 0.54 9.75
CA LYS A 7 18.96 0.12 11.14
C LYS A 7 18.47 1.25 12.03
N ILE A 8 17.67 0.89 13.04
CA ILE A 8 17.30 1.76 14.15
C ILE A 8 17.55 1.03 15.46
N SER A 9 18.21 1.70 16.40
CA SER A 9 18.53 1.15 17.73
C SER A 9 18.53 2.23 18.81
N LYS A 10 18.35 1.84 20.06
CA LYS A 10 18.35 2.75 21.21
C LYS A 10 19.75 2.90 21.79
N ASN A 11 20.21 4.13 21.98
CA ASN A 11 21.40 4.43 22.75
C ASN A 11 21.07 4.29 24.25
N LYS A 12 21.56 3.21 24.85
CA LYS A 12 21.29 2.88 26.27
C LYS A 12 21.87 3.87 27.28
N ARG A 13 22.76 4.79 26.87
CA ARG A 13 23.39 5.76 27.78
C ARG A 13 22.56 7.02 27.99
N ASN A 14 21.82 7.45 26.97
CA ASN A 14 21.10 8.73 26.96
C ASN A 14 19.64 8.60 26.49
N SER A 15 19.15 7.38 26.31
CA SER A 15 17.81 7.04 25.81
C SER A 15 17.46 7.62 24.43
N LYS A 16 18.45 8.13 23.67
CA LYS A 16 18.25 8.62 22.30
C LYS A 16 18.18 7.47 21.30
N TRP A 17 17.62 7.74 20.13
CA TRP A 17 17.54 6.80 19.02
C TRP A 17 18.66 7.04 18.02
N ILE A 18 19.34 5.96 17.64
CA ILE A 18 20.36 5.98 16.59
C ILE A 18 19.70 5.46 15.31
N VAL A 19 19.71 6.29 14.26
CA VAL A 19 19.21 5.93 12.93
C VAL A 19 20.41 5.83 12.00
N THR A 20 20.60 4.65 11.43
CA THR A 20 21.72 4.34 10.54
C THR A 20 21.24 4.25 9.09
N THR A 21 21.97 4.90 8.22
CA THR A 21 21.84 4.83 6.76
C THR A 21 23.10 4.21 6.16
N ALA A 22 23.19 4.13 4.83
CA ALA A 22 24.43 3.69 4.16
C ALA A 22 25.60 4.66 4.38
N GLU A 23 25.34 5.94 4.67
CA GLU A 23 26.34 7.01 4.70
C GLU A 23 26.67 7.49 6.12
N SER A 24 25.69 7.47 7.02
CA SER A 24 25.81 8.05 8.36
C SER A 24 25.04 7.27 9.41
N SER A 25 25.37 7.53 10.67
CA SER A 25 24.62 7.08 11.83
C SER A 25 24.46 8.27 12.77
N ASP A 26 23.22 8.73 12.90
CA ASP A 26 22.90 10.00 13.57
C ASP A 26 21.98 9.73 14.78
N GLU A 27 22.10 10.57 15.81
CA GLU A 27 21.28 10.50 17.02
C GLU A 27 20.06 11.42 16.95
N TYR A 28 18.92 10.91 17.40
CA TYR A 28 17.63 11.59 17.41
C TYR A 28 16.95 11.45 18.77
N ASP A 29 16.27 12.50 19.22
CA ASP A 29 15.53 12.48 20.49
C ASP A 29 14.24 11.65 20.39
N ALA A 30 13.67 11.52 19.19
CA ALA A 30 12.49 10.71 18.92
C ALA A 30 12.52 10.15 17.49
N VAL A 31 11.81 9.05 17.25
CA VAL A 31 11.65 8.44 15.92
C VAL A 31 10.18 8.17 15.64
N ILE A 32 9.70 8.62 14.48
CA ILE A 32 8.39 8.25 13.94
C ILE A 32 8.62 7.30 12.75
N LEU A 33 8.15 6.05 12.91
CA LEU A 33 8.25 5.02 11.89
C LEU A 33 6.95 4.93 11.10
N THR A 34 7.03 5.25 9.81
CA THR A 34 5.89 5.28 8.86
C THR A 34 6.02 4.24 7.75
N THR A 35 6.88 3.25 7.93
CA THR A 35 7.06 2.15 6.98
C THR A 35 6.81 0.82 7.68
N PRO A 36 6.17 -0.16 7.01
CA PRO A 36 6.06 -1.52 7.53
C PRO A 36 7.45 -2.14 7.71
N PRO A 37 7.90 -2.44 8.95
CA PRO A 37 9.29 -2.82 9.18
C PRO A 37 9.66 -4.12 8.49
N HIS A 38 8.72 -5.07 8.48
CA HIS A 38 8.83 -6.38 7.84
C HIS A 38 9.01 -6.34 6.31
N HIS A 39 8.74 -5.20 5.66
CA HIS A 39 8.95 -4.99 4.22
C HIS A 39 10.08 -4.02 3.89
N SER A 40 10.56 -3.27 4.89
CA SER A 40 11.53 -2.17 4.69
C SER A 40 12.99 -2.59 4.73
N ASN A 41 13.29 -3.84 5.10
CA ASN A 41 14.64 -4.32 5.44
C ASN A 41 15.34 -3.53 6.55
N ILE A 42 14.61 -2.69 7.31
CA ILE A 42 15.15 -1.97 8.46
C ILE A 42 15.31 -2.94 9.63
N ILE A 43 16.51 -2.98 10.20
CA ILE A 43 16.80 -3.75 11.40
C ILE A 43 16.39 -2.91 12.62
N LEU A 44 15.32 -3.33 13.30
CA LEU A 44 14.93 -2.77 14.60
C LEU A 44 15.59 -3.62 15.69
N SER A 45 16.49 -3.04 16.49
CA SER A 45 17.27 -3.84 17.47
C SER A 45 16.56 -4.01 18.81
N ASP A 46 15.87 -2.98 19.29
CA ASP A 46 15.36 -2.93 20.67
C ASP A 46 13.84 -3.15 20.77
N ILE A 47 13.11 -2.96 19.66
CA ILE A 47 11.63 -2.98 19.64
C ILE A 47 11.04 -4.01 18.68
N ARG A 48 11.87 -4.88 18.10
CA ARG A 48 11.43 -5.80 17.03
C ARG A 48 10.28 -6.70 17.46
N ASP A 49 10.35 -7.22 18.68
CA ASP A 49 9.37 -8.18 19.20
C ASP A 49 8.03 -7.51 19.51
N GLN A 50 8.01 -6.18 19.61
CA GLN A 50 6.80 -5.41 19.84
C GLN A 50 6.03 -5.14 18.55
N ILE A 51 6.73 -5.10 17.41
CA ILE A 51 6.09 -4.87 16.11
C ILE A 51 5.74 -6.21 15.48
N ILE A 52 4.50 -6.64 15.72
CA ILE A 52 3.95 -7.89 15.23
C ILE A 52 4.00 -7.94 13.70
N LYS A 53 4.38 -9.09 13.15
CA LYS A 53 4.36 -9.33 11.71
C LYS A 53 2.92 -9.48 11.23
N VAL A 54 2.58 -8.73 10.18
CA VAL A 54 1.28 -8.81 9.52
C VAL A 54 1.47 -9.19 8.07
N ASP A 55 0.65 -10.11 7.59
CA ASP A 55 0.63 -10.51 6.19
C ASP A 55 -0.10 -9.47 5.36
N TYR A 56 0.45 -9.12 4.20
CA TYR A 56 -0.18 -8.18 3.28
C TYR A 56 -0.82 -8.92 2.09
N VAL A 57 -1.79 -8.27 1.46
CA VAL A 57 -2.30 -8.67 0.16
C VAL A 57 -1.27 -8.30 -0.90
N GLN A 58 -0.79 -9.31 -1.63
CA GLN A 58 0.02 -9.08 -2.82
C GLN A 58 -0.90 -8.74 -3.98
N GLN A 59 -0.75 -7.53 -4.51
CA GLN A 59 -1.56 -6.99 -5.58
C GLN A 59 -0.65 -6.76 -6.79
N HIS A 60 -0.94 -7.42 -7.90
CA HIS A 60 -0.23 -7.20 -9.16
C HIS A 60 -0.95 -6.12 -9.96
N VAL A 61 -0.22 -5.07 -10.31
CA VAL A 61 -0.68 -3.97 -11.15
C VAL A 61 0.01 -4.07 -12.49
N THR A 62 -0.78 -4.22 -13.54
CA THR A 62 -0.31 -4.13 -14.92
C THR A 62 -0.90 -2.88 -15.55
N LEU A 63 -0.03 -1.99 -16.01
CA LEU A 63 -0.37 -0.86 -16.85
C LEU A 63 0.08 -1.18 -18.27
N PHE A 64 -0.79 -1.07 -19.26
CA PHE A 64 -0.40 -1.26 -20.65
C PHE A 64 -1.28 -0.44 -21.59
N THR A 65 -0.81 -0.17 -22.80
CA THR A 65 -1.66 0.41 -23.85
C THR A 65 -2.22 -0.64 -24.79
N THR A 66 -3.42 -0.39 -25.30
CA THR A 66 -4.04 -1.25 -26.30
C THR A 66 -4.81 -0.47 -27.36
N ASN A 67 -4.72 -0.92 -28.61
CA ASN A 67 -5.53 -0.43 -29.73
C ASN A 67 -6.76 -1.33 -30.00
N ALA A 68 -6.98 -2.37 -29.19
CA ALA A 68 -8.14 -3.23 -29.32
C ALA A 68 -9.42 -2.41 -29.19
N THR A 69 -10.46 -2.81 -29.92
CA THR A 69 -11.80 -2.21 -29.84
C THR A 69 -12.79 -3.10 -29.08
N HIS A 70 -12.36 -4.32 -28.75
CA HIS A 70 -13.14 -5.36 -28.11
C HIS A 70 -12.26 -6.17 -27.17
N LEU A 71 -12.85 -6.74 -26.12
CA LEU A 71 -12.20 -7.77 -25.33
C LEU A 71 -12.09 -9.06 -26.16
N GLY A 72 -11.03 -9.81 -25.92
CA GLY A 72 -10.71 -11.01 -26.67
C GLY A 72 -11.85 -12.02 -26.71
N SER A 73 -11.97 -12.66 -27.86
CA SER A 73 -13.02 -13.65 -28.15
C SER A 73 -13.00 -14.83 -27.17
N SER A 74 -11.79 -15.27 -26.78
CA SER A 74 -11.57 -16.33 -25.79
C SER A 74 -11.68 -15.88 -24.33
N TYR A 75 -11.93 -14.59 -24.07
CA TYR A 75 -12.00 -14.02 -22.74
C TYR A 75 -13.43 -13.66 -22.34
N MET A 76 -14.00 -12.61 -22.93
CA MET A 76 -15.38 -12.17 -22.66
C MET A 76 -16.16 -11.81 -23.92
N ASN A 77 -15.48 -11.65 -25.06
CA ASN A 77 -16.09 -11.32 -26.34
C ASN A 77 -17.15 -10.19 -26.24
N MET A 78 -16.74 -9.04 -25.69
CA MET A 78 -17.58 -7.83 -25.60
C MET A 78 -16.81 -6.54 -25.91
N PRO A 79 -17.47 -5.43 -26.28
CA PRO A 79 -16.81 -4.15 -26.49
C PRO A 79 -16.03 -3.69 -25.24
N ILE A 80 -14.98 -2.91 -25.43
CA ILE A 80 -14.18 -2.42 -24.29
C ILE A 80 -15.02 -1.55 -23.36
N PRO A 81 -15.22 -1.95 -22.09
CA PRO A 81 -15.94 -1.14 -21.11
C PRO A 81 -15.03 -0.05 -20.53
N VAL A 82 -15.61 0.97 -19.91
CA VAL A 82 -14.84 1.96 -19.13
C VAL A 82 -14.20 1.31 -17.90
N SER A 83 -14.94 0.42 -17.24
CA SER A 83 -14.46 -0.33 -16.08
C SER A 83 -15.10 -1.70 -16.06
N LEU A 84 -14.31 -2.70 -15.68
CA LEU A 84 -14.71 -4.08 -15.50
C LEU A 84 -14.33 -4.50 -14.09
N PHE A 85 -15.32 -4.96 -13.34
CA PHE A 85 -15.14 -5.53 -12.00
C PHE A 85 -15.51 -7.00 -12.07
N ILE A 86 -14.59 -7.84 -11.63
CA ILE A 86 -14.75 -9.28 -11.72
C ILE A 86 -14.61 -9.85 -10.32
N THR A 87 -15.65 -10.54 -9.88
CA THR A 87 -15.59 -11.35 -8.68
C THR A 87 -15.21 -12.76 -9.07
N ARG A 88 -14.18 -13.31 -8.42
CA ARG A 88 -13.83 -14.70 -8.58
C ARG A 88 -14.87 -15.56 -7.87
N TYR A 89 -15.64 -16.33 -8.62
CA TYR A 89 -16.48 -17.38 -8.06
C TYR A 89 -15.67 -18.69 -8.01
N LEU A 90 -15.25 -19.09 -6.80
CA LEU A 90 -14.65 -20.40 -6.58
C LEU A 90 -15.75 -21.40 -6.29
N GLU A 91 -16.36 -21.99 -7.33
CA GLU A 91 -17.27 -23.10 -7.11
C GLU A 91 -16.47 -24.33 -6.67
N ARG A 92 -16.69 -24.80 -5.45
CA ARG A 92 -16.08 -26.04 -4.96
C ARG A 92 -16.91 -27.23 -5.43
N GLN A 93 -16.91 -27.51 -6.72
CA GLN A 93 -17.53 -28.73 -7.27
C GLN A 93 -16.69 -29.34 -8.40
N ASN A 94 -16.74 -30.67 -8.45
CA ASN A 94 -16.02 -31.54 -9.37
C ASN A 94 -16.26 -31.18 -10.84
N GLY A 95 -15.41 -30.33 -11.41
CA GLY A 95 -15.18 -30.27 -12.85
C GLY A 95 -15.70 -29.03 -13.58
N THR A 96 -14.73 -28.31 -14.15
CA THR A 96 -14.75 -27.77 -15.53
C THR A 96 -15.42 -26.46 -15.87
N HIS A 97 -15.74 -25.58 -14.91
CA HIS A 97 -15.91 -24.16 -15.22
C HIS A 97 -15.10 -23.25 -14.30
N ASP A 98 -13.77 -23.38 -14.41
CA ASP A 98 -12.87 -22.28 -14.06
C ASP A 98 -13.07 -21.20 -15.14
N LEU A 99 -14.00 -20.27 -14.91
CA LEU A 99 -13.81 -18.91 -15.38
C LEU A 99 -12.64 -18.34 -14.57
N ASN A 100 -11.42 -18.79 -14.88
CA ASN A 100 -10.17 -18.29 -14.32
C ASN A 100 -9.93 -16.89 -14.88
N LEU A 101 -10.79 -15.97 -14.46
CA LEU A 101 -10.60 -14.56 -14.63
C LEU A 101 -9.57 -14.16 -13.59
N ASP A 102 -8.31 -14.23 -13.98
CA ASP A 102 -7.17 -13.85 -13.13
C ASP A 102 -7.09 -12.32 -12.91
N VAL A 103 -8.17 -11.58 -13.17
CA VAL A 103 -8.29 -10.13 -13.10
C VAL A 103 -9.38 -9.80 -12.08
N GLU A 104 -9.11 -8.86 -11.18
CA GLU A 104 -10.10 -8.35 -10.22
C GLU A 104 -10.78 -7.09 -10.76
N VAL A 105 -9.96 -6.13 -11.21
CA VAL A 105 -10.43 -4.83 -11.70
C VAL A 105 -9.63 -4.44 -12.92
N MET A 106 -10.31 -3.99 -13.96
CA MET A 106 -9.71 -3.41 -15.14
C MET A 106 -10.37 -2.09 -15.45
N ARG A 107 -9.58 -1.03 -15.62
CA ARG A 107 -10.06 0.28 -16.07
C ARG A 107 -9.39 0.64 -17.38
N PHE A 108 -10.21 1.13 -18.30
CA PHE A 108 -9.75 1.62 -19.59
C PHE A 108 -9.91 3.14 -19.63
N SER A 109 -8.88 3.82 -20.08
CA SER A 109 -8.98 5.24 -20.38
C SER A 109 -9.82 5.48 -21.64
N GLU A 110 -10.14 6.75 -21.86
CA GLU A 110 -10.49 7.23 -23.19
C GLU A 110 -9.36 7.00 -24.20
N LEU A 111 -9.68 7.15 -25.48
CA LEU A 111 -8.72 6.99 -26.56
C LEU A 111 -7.68 8.12 -26.51
N LEU A 112 -6.42 7.75 -26.38
CA LEU A 112 -5.29 8.65 -26.35
C LEU A 112 -4.85 8.96 -27.79
N TYR A 113 -4.84 10.24 -28.14
CA TYR A 113 -4.38 10.75 -29.43
C TYR A 113 -2.92 11.20 -29.34
N PRO A 114 -2.12 11.09 -30.45
CA PRO A 114 -2.55 10.71 -31.81
C PRO A 114 -2.59 9.20 -32.08
N HIS A 115 -2.06 8.37 -31.19
CA HIS A 115 -1.79 6.95 -31.44
C HIS A 115 -3.03 6.05 -31.49
N LYS A 116 -4.21 6.55 -31.07
CA LYS A 116 -5.47 5.80 -31.00
C LYS A 116 -5.34 4.54 -30.13
N GLU A 117 -4.70 4.69 -28.97
CA GLU A 117 -4.56 3.63 -27.97
C GLU A 117 -5.28 4.00 -26.68
N ARG A 118 -5.65 3.01 -25.87
CA ARG A 118 -6.20 3.19 -24.53
C ARG A 118 -5.17 2.76 -23.51
N LEU A 119 -5.03 3.52 -22.42
CA LEU A 119 -4.33 3.08 -21.23
C LEU A 119 -5.23 2.15 -20.43
N VAL A 120 -4.72 0.97 -20.10
CA VAL A 120 -5.38 -0.02 -19.26
C VAL A 120 -4.67 -0.11 -17.93
N LYS A 121 -5.42 0.01 -16.83
CA LYS A 121 -4.96 -0.30 -15.48
C LYS A 121 -5.66 -1.55 -14.99
N LEU A 122 -4.88 -2.61 -14.82
CA LEU A 122 -5.35 -3.93 -14.44
C LEU A 122 -4.80 -4.30 -13.07
N PHE A 123 -5.67 -4.78 -12.19
CA PHE A 123 -5.34 -5.38 -10.90
C PHE A 123 -5.61 -6.89 -10.95
N SER A 124 -4.67 -7.67 -10.44
CA SER A 124 -4.75 -9.12 -10.36
C SER A 124 -4.13 -9.66 -9.07
N PRO A 125 -4.63 -10.77 -8.52
CA PRO A 125 -4.07 -11.40 -7.32
C PRO A 125 -2.77 -12.15 -7.63
N THR A 126 -2.50 -12.43 -8.91
CA THR A 126 -1.30 -13.13 -9.37
C THR A 126 -0.68 -12.43 -10.58
N TYR A 127 0.57 -12.78 -10.88
CA TYR A 127 1.25 -12.28 -12.06
C TYR A 127 0.58 -12.78 -13.35
N LEU A 128 0.23 -11.85 -14.25
CA LEU A 128 -0.27 -12.15 -15.59
C LEU A 128 0.85 -12.05 -16.61
N ASP A 129 1.20 -13.21 -17.19
CA ASP A 129 2.13 -13.27 -18.31
C ASP A 129 1.54 -12.66 -19.60
N ASP A 130 2.40 -12.43 -20.58
CA ASP A 130 2.04 -11.83 -21.87
C ASP A 130 0.97 -12.65 -22.61
N SER A 131 0.93 -13.97 -22.42
CA SER A 131 -0.04 -14.84 -23.10
C SER A 131 -1.45 -14.64 -22.53
N LYS A 132 -1.57 -14.49 -21.21
CA LYS A 132 -2.84 -14.18 -20.53
C LYS A 132 -3.33 -12.79 -20.91
N LEU A 133 -2.45 -11.79 -20.94
CA LEU A 133 -2.81 -10.44 -21.38
C LEU A 133 -3.23 -10.40 -22.85
N ALA A 134 -2.53 -11.13 -23.72
CA ALA A 134 -2.91 -11.24 -25.13
C ALA A 134 -4.33 -11.81 -25.29
N LYS A 135 -4.75 -12.78 -24.47
CA LYS A 135 -6.13 -13.29 -24.48
C LYS A 135 -7.16 -12.23 -24.12
N ILE A 136 -6.82 -11.28 -23.25
CA ILE A 136 -7.74 -10.20 -22.83
C ILE A 136 -8.03 -9.23 -23.98
N VAL A 137 -7.04 -8.93 -24.83
CA VAL A 137 -7.14 -7.92 -25.91
C VAL A 137 -7.04 -8.52 -27.31
N ASP A 138 -7.39 -9.80 -27.47
CA ASP A 138 -7.43 -10.51 -28.77
C ASP A 138 -6.09 -10.53 -29.54
N GLY A 139 -4.98 -10.63 -28.81
CA GLY A 139 -3.65 -10.87 -29.38
C GLY A 139 -2.58 -9.91 -28.88
N LYS A 140 -1.32 -10.37 -28.92
CA LYS A 140 -0.15 -9.58 -28.52
C LYS A 140 0.06 -8.34 -29.39
N ALA A 141 -0.37 -8.39 -30.66
CA ALA A 141 -0.30 -7.26 -31.58
C ALA A 141 -1.11 -6.05 -31.12
N ASN A 142 -2.09 -6.26 -30.24
CA ASN A 142 -2.92 -5.20 -29.68
C ASN A 142 -2.38 -4.66 -28.36
N ILE A 143 -1.18 -5.07 -27.92
CA ILE A 143 -0.53 -4.57 -26.72
C ILE A 143 0.63 -3.66 -27.15
N GLY A 144 0.58 -2.40 -26.73
CA GLY A 144 1.64 -1.41 -26.91
C GLY A 144 2.70 -1.50 -25.81
N TRP A 145 2.95 -0.39 -25.11
CA TRP A 145 3.89 -0.42 -23.99
C TRP A 145 3.25 -1.06 -22.76
N MET A 146 4.09 -1.57 -21.87
CA MET A 146 3.63 -2.23 -20.65
C MET A 146 4.57 -1.98 -19.47
N HIS A 147 3.99 -1.77 -18.30
CA HIS A 147 4.65 -1.67 -17.02
C HIS A 147 3.96 -2.59 -16.02
N ARG A 148 4.74 -3.38 -15.29
CA ARG A 148 4.24 -4.32 -14.29
C ARG A 148 4.86 -4.00 -12.94
N LYS A 149 4.04 -3.99 -11.89
CA LYS A 149 4.50 -3.82 -10.53
C LYS A 149 3.68 -4.66 -9.55
N MET A 150 4.36 -5.34 -8.65
CA MET A 150 3.73 -6.00 -7.52
C MET A 150 3.83 -5.09 -6.29
N TRP A 151 2.74 -5.00 -5.55
CA TRP A 151 2.66 -4.24 -4.31
C TRP A 151 2.18 -5.13 -3.16
N TYR A 152 2.74 -4.92 -1.98
CA TYR A 152 2.10 -5.30 -0.73
C TYR A 152 1.08 -4.21 -0.40
N ALA A 153 -0.16 -4.37 -0.88
CA ALA A 153 -1.12 -3.27 -1.00
C ALA A 153 -1.72 -2.83 0.34
N TYR A 154 -2.13 -3.78 1.17
CA TYR A 154 -2.71 -3.52 2.49
C TYR A 154 -2.58 -4.75 3.40
N PRO A 155 -2.59 -4.57 4.73
CA PRO A 155 -2.61 -5.68 5.68
C PRO A 155 -3.84 -6.58 5.49
N ARG A 156 -3.66 -7.89 5.64
CA ARG A 156 -4.78 -8.84 5.72
C ARG A 156 -5.38 -8.74 7.11
N SER A 157 -6.67 -8.40 7.17
CA SER A 157 -7.45 -8.41 8.41
C SER A 157 -8.42 -9.59 8.39
N PRO A 158 -8.09 -10.72 9.04
CA PRO A 158 -9.01 -11.85 9.13
C PRO A 158 -10.17 -11.48 10.06
N PRO A 159 -11.41 -11.94 9.78
CA PRO A 159 -12.58 -11.68 10.60
C PRO A 159 -12.58 -12.55 11.87
N ASN A 160 -11.52 -12.51 12.67
CA ASN A 160 -11.43 -13.26 13.92
C ASN A 160 -10.96 -12.38 15.10
N ASN A 161 -11.41 -12.77 16.30
CA ASN A 161 -11.12 -12.08 17.56
C ASN A 161 -9.65 -12.21 18.02
N ASN A 162 -8.78 -12.83 17.21
CA ASN A 162 -7.37 -13.03 17.53
C ASN A 162 -6.47 -12.01 16.82
N THR A 163 -7.04 -10.95 16.22
CA THR A 163 -6.26 -9.88 15.58
C THR A 163 -5.58 -9.06 16.67
N ILE A 164 -4.26 -9.16 16.76
CA ILE A 164 -3.45 -8.38 17.69
C ILE A 164 -3.01 -7.10 16.97
N PHE A 165 -3.33 -5.95 17.55
CA PHE A 165 -2.90 -4.65 17.04
C PHE A 165 -1.49 -4.33 17.55
N PRO A 166 -0.55 -3.94 16.67
CA PRO A 166 0.75 -3.48 17.10
C PRO A 166 0.61 -2.19 17.92
N PRO A 167 1.48 -1.98 18.92
CA PRO A 167 1.45 -0.77 19.72
C PRO A 167 1.79 0.45 18.86
N ILE A 168 1.11 1.57 19.12
CA ILE A 168 1.44 2.87 18.51
C ILE A 168 2.75 3.41 19.07
N ASN A 169 3.00 3.24 20.37
CA ASN A 169 4.29 3.52 21.03
C ASN A 169 4.93 2.21 21.52
N PRO A 170 5.76 1.55 20.71
CA PRO A 170 6.51 0.38 21.18
C PRO A 170 7.59 0.75 22.23
N ASP A 171 8.08 1.98 22.27
CA ASP A 171 9.05 2.38 23.28
C ASP A 171 8.98 3.89 23.51
N GLU A 172 9.64 4.36 24.57
CA GLU A 172 9.78 5.77 24.90
C GLU A 172 10.31 6.55 23.70
N ARG A 173 9.54 7.58 23.30
CA ARG A 173 9.86 8.47 22.17
C ARG A 173 10.03 7.74 20.83
N PHE A 174 9.44 6.56 20.70
CA PHE A 174 9.34 5.83 19.43
C PHE A 174 7.88 5.62 19.08
N TYR A 175 7.48 6.11 17.91
CA TYR A 175 6.10 6.10 17.44
C TYR A 175 6.00 5.28 16.16
N TYR A 176 4.99 4.42 16.03
CA TYR A 176 4.75 3.58 14.86
C TYR A 176 3.39 3.91 14.22
N ALA A 177 3.42 4.77 13.20
CA ALA A 177 2.22 5.26 12.52
C ALA A 177 1.48 4.15 11.78
N ASN A 178 2.20 3.28 11.08
CA ASN A 178 1.59 2.17 10.35
C ASN A 178 1.05 1.07 11.26
N GLY A 179 1.17 1.20 12.59
CA GLY A 179 0.51 0.30 13.52
C GLY A 179 -1.01 0.33 13.41
N PHE A 180 -1.57 1.47 13.00
CA PHE A 180 -3.01 1.65 12.84
C PHE A 180 -3.58 0.98 11.57
N GLU A 181 -2.76 0.71 10.55
CA GLU A 181 -3.21 0.13 9.27
C GLU A 181 -3.87 -1.25 9.44
N ASN A 182 -3.52 -1.99 10.50
CA ASN A 182 -4.13 -3.29 10.80
C ASN A 182 -5.59 -3.18 11.27
N PHE A 183 -5.97 -2.03 11.83
CA PHE A 183 -7.36 -1.74 12.19
C PHE A 183 -8.12 -1.26 10.97
N ILE A 184 -7.60 -0.26 10.27
CA ILE A 184 -8.21 0.29 9.06
C ILE A 184 -7.13 0.86 8.11
N SER A 185 -7.05 0.29 6.92
CA SER A 185 -6.01 0.61 5.93
C SER A 185 -6.55 1.53 4.83
N THR A 186 -6.79 2.80 5.16
CA THR A 186 -7.08 3.83 4.17
C THR A 186 -6.10 5.00 4.26
N MET A 187 -6.02 5.81 3.21
CA MET A 187 -5.10 6.95 3.19
C MET A 187 -5.50 8.00 4.25
N GLU A 188 -6.80 8.23 4.40
CA GLU A 188 -7.39 9.20 5.32
C GLU A 188 -7.09 8.83 6.78
N THR A 189 -7.25 7.55 7.13
CA THR A 189 -6.98 7.08 8.49
C THR A 189 -5.49 7.10 8.82
N GLN A 190 -4.62 6.89 7.83
CA GLN A 190 -3.18 6.99 8.02
C GLN A 190 -2.71 8.43 8.23
N CYS A 191 -3.32 9.40 7.52
CA CYS A 191 -3.08 10.82 7.77
C CYS A 191 -3.50 11.22 9.20
N LEU A 192 -4.68 10.76 9.65
CA LEU A 192 -5.16 11.02 11.00
C LEU A 192 -4.28 10.36 12.07
N ALA A 193 -3.80 9.13 11.82
CA ALA A 193 -2.86 8.45 12.72
C ALA A 193 -1.55 9.22 12.86
N ALA A 194 -1.01 9.76 11.76
CA ALA A 194 0.18 10.60 11.79
C ALA A 194 -0.05 11.90 12.58
N HIS A 195 -1.21 12.55 12.40
CA HIS A 195 -1.58 13.74 13.17
C HIS A 195 -1.60 13.46 14.68
N ASN A 196 -2.24 12.37 15.07
CA ASN A 196 -2.31 11.96 16.47
C ASN A 196 -0.93 11.61 17.05
N ILE A 197 -0.03 11.00 16.26
CA ILE A 197 1.34 10.73 16.69
C ILE A 197 2.12 12.02 16.94
N VAL A 198 1.98 13.04 16.09
CA VAL A 198 2.62 14.33 16.32
C VAL A 198 2.12 14.93 17.63
N ARG A 199 0.82 14.83 17.93
CA ARG A 199 0.28 15.28 19.22
C ARG A 199 0.85 14.50 20.40
N LEU A 200 0.94 13.17 20.31
CA LEU A 200 1.59 12.35 21.34
C LEU A 200 3.05 12.75 21.55
N LEU A 201 3.78 13.02 20.46
CA LEU A 201 5.15 13.51 20.53
C LEU A 201 5.23 14.84 21.26
N LEU A 202 4.38 15.81 20.94
CA LEU A 202 4.40 17.11 21.62
C LEU A 202 4.13 16.97 23.12
N ILE A 203 3.20 16.09 23.51
CA ILE A 203 2.90 15.78 24.92
C ILE A 203 4.11 15.14 25.62
N ASP A 204 4.78 14.16 25.00
CA ASP A 204 5.97 13.49 25.57
C ASP A 204 7.18 14.44 25.74
N PHE A 205 7.17 15.60 25.09
CA PHE A 205 8.17 16.66 25.23
C PHE A 205 7.68 17.86 26.08
N ASP A 206 6.59 17.69 26.84
CA ASP A 206 5.98 18.72 27.69
C ASP A 206 5.65 20.03 26.94
N TYR A 207 5.32 19.93 25.65
CA TYR A 207 4.86 21.08 24.88
C TYR A 207 3.41 21.39 25.24
N ASP A 208 3.11 22.64 25.61
CA ASP A 208 1.80 23.06 26.11
C ASP A 208 0.67 22.72 25.12
N GLU A 209 -0.24 21.82 25.52
CA GLU A 209 -1.39 21.38 24.72
C GLU A 209 -2.25 22.55 24.19
N LYS A 210 -2.30 23.68 24.92
CA LYS A 210 -3.05 24.87 24.47
C LYS A 210 -2.45 25.54 23.23
N ALA A 211 -1.15 25.39 23.00
CA ALA A 211 -0.50 25.86 21.78
C ALA A 211 -0.74 24.92 20.59
N ALA A 212 -0.99 23.63 20.84
CA ALA A 212 -1.25 22.62 19.81
C ALA A 212 -2.71 22.68 19.30
N THR A 213 -3.67 23.03 20.14
CA THR A 213 -5.09 23.21 19.74
C THR A 213 -5.31 24.36 18.76
N LEU A 214 -4.41 25.35 18.70
CA LEU A 214 -4.51 26.48 17.75
C LEU A 214 -4.26 26.07 16.28
N ALA A 215 -3.67 24.89 16.04
CA ALA A 215 -3.47 24.36 14.69
C ALA A 215 -4.71 23.65 14.13
N ASP A 216 -5.61 23.16 15.00
CA ASP A 216 -6.85 22.46 14.61
C ASP A 216 -7.92 23.45 14.08
N ASP A 217 -7.88 24.71 14.49
CA ASP A 217 -8.82 25.75 14.04
C ASP A 217 -8.63 26.12 12.55
N TYR A 218 -7.45 25.91 11.97
CA TYR A 218 -7.17 26.25 10.57
C TYR A 218 -7.79 25.27 9.55
N TRP A 219 -8.00 24.00 9.93
CA TRP A 219 -8.57 22.99 9.01
C TRP A 219 -10.08 23.11 8.86
N ILE A 220 -10.79 23.73 9.82
CA ILE A 220 -12.25 23.89 9.78
C ILE A 220 -12.64 25.10 8.92
N ASP A 221 -11.80 26.12 8.84
CA ASP A 221 -12.14 27.35 8.10
C ASP A 221 -11.81 27.29 6.60
N GLU A 222 -10.95 26.39 6.14
CA GLU A 222 -10.75 26.13 4.69
C GLU A 222 -11.80 25.19 4.07
N ALA A 223 -12.72 24.65 4.89
CA ALA A 223 -13.79 23.74 4.48
C ALA A 223 -15.19 24.41 4.42
N LYS A 224 -15.27 25.73 4.51
CA LYS A 224 -16.50 26.53 4.31
C LYS A 224 -16.42 27.34 3.02
#